data_AF-A0A840RNZ0-F1
#
_entry.id   AF-A0A840RNZ0-F1
#
_cell.length_a   1.000
_cell.length_b   1.000
_cell.length_c   1.000
_cell.angle_alpha   90.00
_cell.angle_beta   90.00
_cell.angle_gamma   90.00
#
_symmetry.space_group_name_H-M   'P 1'
#
loop_
_entity.id
_entity.type
_entity.pdbx_description
1 polymer ?
#
loop_
_entity_poly.entity_id
_entity_poly.type
_entity_poly.pdbx_seq_one_letter_code
_entity_poly.pdbx_strand_id
1 'polypeptide(L)' 'MTHLLKRVALLAQAVAIDPDNIGTMSTGEAVAAALLNGRLDLLSSRFHHPLDALERLDEGWIAALLEAHRCGWR' A
#
# COMPACT_ATOMS: atom_id res chain seq x y z
N MET A 1 -1.17 5.98 -17.39
CA MET A 1 -0.91 5.37 -16.07
C MET A 1 0.48 5.75 -15.61
N THR A 2 0.62 6.56 -14.56
CA THR A 2 1.93 7.01 -14.05
C THR A 2 2.75 5.82 -13.54
N HIS A 3 4.08 5.93 -13.54
CA HIS A 3 4.98 4.86 -13.10
C HIS A 3 4.68 4.39 -11.67
N LEU A 4 4.34 5.34 -10.79
CA LEU A 4 4.02 5.07 -9.39
C LEU A 4 2.70 4.29 -9.22
N LEU A 5 1.65 4.63 -9.98
CA LEU A 5 0.38 3.90 -9.95
C LEU A 5 0.55 2.42 -10.32
N LYS A 6 1.33 2.12 -11.37
CA LYS A 6 1.68 0.74 -11.73
C LYS A 6 2.41 0.01 -10.60
N ARG A 7 3.39 0.67 -9.98
CA ARG A 7 4.17 0.09 -8.88
C ARG A 7 3.28 -0.23 -7.68
N VAL A 8 2.42 0.69 -7.27
CA VAL A 8 1.49 0.52 -6.15
C VAL A 8 0.55 -0.67 -6.37
N ALA A 9 0.00 -0.83 -7.57
CA ALA A 9 -0.84 -1.98 -7.91
C ALA A 9 -0.07 -3.31 -7.86
N LEU A 10 1.16 -3.35 -8.39
CA LEU A 10 2.01 -4.55 -8.35
C LEU A 10 2.38 -4.96 -6.92
N LEU A 11 2.71 -4.01 -6.05
CA LEU A 11 2.98 -4.28 -4.63
C LEU A 11 1.76 -4.84 -3.93
N ALA A 12 0.59 -4.25 -4.17
CA ALA A 12 -0.66 -4.73 -3.60
C ALA A 12 -1.01 -6.14 -4.10
N GLN A 13 -0.76 -6.46 -5.38
CA GLN A 13 -0.93 -7.82 -5.92
C GLN A 13 0.06 -8.81 -5.28
N ALA A 14 1.33 -8.42 -5.11
CA ALA A 14 2.33 -9.29 -4.49
C ALA A 14 1.94 -9.68 -3.06
N VAL A 15 1.42 -8.73 -2.26
CA VAL A 15 0.92 -8.99 -0.90
C VAL A 15 -0.42 -9.75 -0.90
N ALA A 16 -1.27 -9.52 -1.89
CA ALA A 16 -2.53 -10.27 -2.01
C ALA A 16 -2.29 -11.76 -2.29
N ILE A 17 -1.27 -12.08 -3.08
CA ILE A 17 -0.86 -13.45 -3.41
C ILE A 17 -0.13 -14.09 -2.23
N ASP A 18 0.81 -13.36 -1.65
CA ASP A 18 1.64 -13.82 -0.53
C ASP A 18 1.85 -12.67 0.47
N PRO A 19 1.12 -12.70 1.60
CA PRO A 19 1.22 -11.66 2.62
C PRO A 19 2.63 -11.48 3.21
N ASP A 20 3.47 -12.52 3.21
CA ASP A 20 4.82 -12.45 3.80
C ASP A 20 5.76 -11.55 2.98
N ASN A 21 5.44 -11.30 1.70
CA ASN A 21 6.18 -10.36 0.87
C ASN A 21 6.27 -8.95 1.48
N ILE A 22 5.30 -8.58 2.33
CA ILE A 22 5.29 -7.28 2.99
C ILE A 22 6.59 -7.03 3.80
N GLY A 23 7.22 -8.08 4.31
CA GLY A 23 8.46 -8.00 5.09
C GLY A 23 9.70 -7.60 4.27
N THR A 24 9.61 -7.67 2.94
CA THR A 24 10.71 -7.29 2.02
C THR A 24 10.57 -5.86 1.48
N MET A 25 9.44 -5.21 1.77
CA MET A 25 9.10 -3.89 1.27
C MET A 25 9.67 -2.77 2.13
N SER A 26 9.91 -1.61 1.54
CA SER A 26 10.10 -0.39 2.33
C SER A 26 8.82 -0.01 3.07
N THR A 27 8.92 0.81 4.12
CA THR A 27 7.76 1.22 4.94
C THR A 27 6.62 1.80 4.09
N GLY A 28 6.91 2.67 3.12
CA GLY A 28 5.87 3.27 2.27
C GLY A 28 5.21 2.27 1.32
N GLU A 29 5.98 1.31 0.81
CA GLU A 29 5.47 0.23 -0.05
C GLU A 29 4.56 -0.73 0.74
N ALA A 30 5.01 -1.13 1.93
CA ALA A 30 4.23 -1.96 2.84
C ALA A 30 2.90 -1.29 3.20
N VAL A 31 2.95 -0.01 3.57
CA VAL A 31 1.75 0.80 3.84
C VAL A 31 0.82 0.83 2.63
N ALA A 32 1.35 1.11 1.43
CA ALA A 32 0.54 1.20 0.23
C ALA A 32 -0.16 -0.14 -0.11
N ALA A 33 0.57 -1.24 -0.04
CA ALA A 33 0.03 -2.57 -0.27
C ALA A 33 -1.00 -2.98 0.79
N ALA A 34 -0.72 -2.73 2.08
CA ALA A 34 -1.61 -3.03 3.18
C ALA A 34 -2.93 -2.25 3.09
N LEU A 35 -2.87 -0.95 2.81
CA LEU A 35 -4.05 -0.10 2.66
C LEU A 35 -4.93 -0.55 1.49
N LEU A 36 -4.35 -0.86 0.32
CA LEU A 36 -5.12 -1.33 -0.83
C LEU A 36 -5.76 -2.70 -0.61
N ASN A 37 -5.10 -3.57 0.15
CA ASN A 37 -5.64 -4.87 0.55
C ASN A 37 -6.61 -4.80 1.73
N GLY A 38 -6.74 -3.67 2.42
CA GLY A 38 -7.48 -3.58 3.68
C GLY A 38 -6.88 -4.43 4.81
N ARG A 39 -5.56 -4.68 4.77
CA ARG A 39 -4.82 -5.59 5.65
C ARG A 39 -3.82 -4.84 6.53
N LEU A 40 -4.32 -3.92 7.37
CA LEU A 40 -3.49 -3.18 8.32
C LEU A 40 -2.84 -4.08 9.38
N ASP A 41 -3.40 -5.26 9.62
CA ASP A 41 -2.82 -6.31 10.47
C ASP A 41 -1.43 -6.76 10.03
N LEU A 42 -1.08 -6.56 8.76
CA LEU A 42 0.24 -6.87 8.21
C LEU A 42 1.29 -5.79 8.53
N LEU A 43 0.86 -4.61 8.95
CA LEU A 43 1.79 -3.55 9.34
C LEU A 43 2.24 -3.73 10.79
N SER A 44 3.40 -3.17 11.13
CA SER A 44 3.89 -3.19 12.51
C SER A 44 2.84 -2.59 13.46
N SER A 45 2.83 -3.03 14.72
CA SER A 45 1.94 -2.52 15.78
C SER A 45 2.00 -1.00 16.00
N ARG A 46 2.97 -0.30 15.42
CA ARG A 46 3.04 1.17 15.44
C ARG A 46 1.95 1.85 14.60
N PHE A 47 1.30 1.13 13.68
CA PHE A 47 0.20 1.64 12.85
C PHE A 47 -1.13 1.21 13.47
N HIS A 48 -1.62 1.98 14.44
CA HIS A 48 -2.87 1.67 15.14
C HIS A 48 -4.09 2.15 14.36
N HIS A 49 -3.90 3.14 13.49
CA HIS A 49 -4.95 3.71 12.66
C HIS A 49 -4.50 3.85 11.20
N PRO A 50 -5.40 3.67 10.20
CA PRO A 50 -5.06 3.89 8.79
C PRO A 50 -4.49 5.29 8.49
N LEU A 51 -4.87 6.30 9.28
CA LEU A 51 -4.33 7.65 9.16
C LEU A 51 -2.84 7.72 9.52
N ASP A 52 -2.40 6.99 10.56
CA ASP A 52 -0.98 6.91 10.93
C ASP A 52 -0.13 6.35 9.77
N ALA A 53 -0.72 5.42 9.00
CA ALA A 53 -0.09 4.83 7.83
C ALA A 53 -0.02 5.83 6.68
N LEU A 54 -1.13 6.55 6.40
CA LEU A 54 -1.18 7.59 5.37
C LEU A 54 -0.22 8.75 5.62
N GLU A 55 0.00 9.16 6.87
CA GLU A 55 0.96 10.20 7.24
C GLU A 55 2.42 9.84 6.89
N ARG A 56 2.72 8.57 6.63
CA ARG A 56 4.05 8.11 6.19
C ARG A 56 4.23 8.14 4.67
N LEU A 57 3.19 8.48 3.91
CA LEU A 57 3.22 8.55 2.47
C LEU A 57 3.32 10.01 2.00
N ASP A 58 4.21 10.27 1.05
CA ASP A 58 4.23 11.56 0.35
C ASP A 58 2.99 11.73 -0.53
N GLU A 59 2.65 12.97 -0.88
CA GLU A 59 1.45 13.32 -1.68
C GLU A 59 1.31 12.49 -2.98
N GLY A 60 2.43 12.22 -3.65
CA GLY A 60 2.44 11.40 -4.88
C GLY A 60 1.99 9.95 -4.65
N TRP A 61 2.37 9.36 -3.51
CA TRP A 61 1.94 8.00 -3.12
C TRP A 61 0.46 7.98 -2.76
N ILE A 62 -0.02 8.97 -2.01
CA ILE A 62 -1.43 9.09 -1.65
C ILE A 62 -2.28 9.20 -2.92
N ALA A 63 -1.91 10.07 -3.86
CA ALA A 63 -2.62 10.22 -5.13
C ALA A 63 -2.64 8.92 -5.95
N ALA A 64 -1.50 8.21 -6.02
CA ALA A 64 -1.41 6.93 -6.71
C ALA A 64 -2.26 5.84 -6.05
N LEU A 65 -2.31 5.81 -4.72
CA LEU A 65 -3.09 4.84 -3.95
C LEU A 65 -4.60 5.05 -4.12
N LEU A 66 -5.04 6.31 -4.04
CA LEU A 66 -6.44 6.67 -4.30
C LEU A 66 -6.88 6.33 -5.72
N GLU A 67 -6.01 6.59 -6.71
CA GLU A 67 -6.29 6.24 -8.10
C GLU A 67 -6.33 4.72 -8.30
N ALA A 68 -5.37 3.99 -7.72
CA ALA A 68 -5.37 2.52 -7.76
C ALA A 68 -6.67 1.95 -7.16
N HIS A 69 -7.08 2.44 -5.99
CA HIS A 69 -8.32 2.05 -5.34
C HIS A 69 -9.55 2.32 -6.23
N ARG A 70 -9.63 3.52 -6.83
CA ARG A 70 -10.73 3.89 -7.73
C ARG A 70 -10.79 3.01 -8.98
N CYS A 71 -9.63 2.64 -9.53
CA CYS A 71 -9.52 1.75 -10.68
C CYS A 71 -9.70 0.26 -10.32
N GLY A 72 -9.88 -0.06 -9.04
CA GLY A 72 -10.08 -1.42 -8.57
C GLY A 72 -8.82 -2.28 -8.45
N TRP A 73 -7.62 -1.70 -8.64
CA TRP A 73 -6.23 -2.20 -8.56
C TRP A 73 -5.86 -3.68 -8.87
N ARG A 74 -6.83 -4.55 -9.14
CA ARG A 74 -6.70 -5.97 -9.47
C ARG A 74 -6.32 -6.14 -10.93
#